data_AF-A0A1G9INH1-F1
#
_entry.id   AF-A0A1G9INH1-F1
#
_cell.length_a   1.000
_cell.length_b   1.000
_cell.length_c   1.000
_cell.angle_alpha   90.00
_cell.angle_beta   90.00
_cell.angle_gamma   90.00
#
_symmetry.space_group_name_H-M   'P 1'
#
loop_
_entity.id
_entity.type
_entity.pdbx_description
1 polymer ?
#
loop_
_entity_poly.entity_id
_entity_poly.type
_entity_poly.pdbx_seq_one_letter_code
_entity_poly.pdbx_strand_id
1 'polypeptide(L)'
;MAEQNYRPQRTAAERASRVRFRRAMALLLITLLLPGSAQLVAGNRRVGRIAIWTVIGLAVTAGLVFGISLLWHGLIFRLGTTPWLLGLFRIALIVGAIAWAGLFIDAWRLGRPLELDLKQRRIVVAINGALAFSVAATLIFGAHLVGVHKGMVEAIFAGAEAAEAHNGRFNVLLAGADSDGGKTRWGLRPDSLTVASIDAVTGRTVLIGLPRNMANFTFDDGSPMDEEFPRGFDCDGCYLNGVSTWAEDHKELYKGEDHPGMAATVDAVEGITDLQISYYAIVDLNGFQEIVDAIGGVTLNVRQPIPVGLPSDKFYTHIQPGTKKLDGWETLWYARARHDSDDYSRMARQKCVLNAILQQTSPADVVRHYQDVAKATGSTITTTVPPSEIERFSTLALKAKSQKISTLSLVPPLVNTADPNMSDIHAEVRKAVKKATPKKEEAFKSPGTGEDGETKAPATEKPKATGDSDKGGPVTGGSLGSRNKGYQANETDDLASAC
;
A
#
# COMPACT_ATOMS: atom_id res chain seq x y z
N MET A 1 61.50 -50.79 20.20
CA MET A 1 60.78 -49.67 20.81
C MET A 1 59.40 -49.61 20.17
N ALA A 2 58.36 -49.99 20.90
CA ALA A 2 56.97 -49.80 20.48
C ALA A 2 56.20 -49.34 21.72
N GLU A 3 56.03 -48.02 21.86
CA GLU A 3 55.14 -47.43 22.85
C GLU A 3 53.71 -47.90 22.56
N GLN A 4 53.22 -48.85 23.36
CA GLN A 4 51.80 -49.12 23.44
C GLN A 4 51.11 -47.91 24.09
N ASN A 5 50.46 -47.12 23.26
CA ASN A 5 49.51 -46.07 23.65
C ASN A 5 48.41 -46.65 24.57
N TYR A 6 48.60 -46.57 25.88
CA TYR A 6 47.57 -46.87 26.87
C TYR A 6 46.53 -45.76 26.85
N ARG A 7 45.45 -45.94 26.07
CA ARG A 7 44.26 -45.08 26.16
C ARG A 7 43.56 -45.37 27.49
N PRO A 8 43.42 -44.40 28.42
CA PRO A 8 42.77 -44.65 29.69
C PRO A 8 41.33 -45.11 29.47
N GLN A 9 41.00 -46.30 29.96
CA GLN A 9 39.63 -46.83 29.94
C GLN A 9 38.77 -45.98 30.88
N ARG A 10 37.91 -45.15 30.29
CA ARG A 10 36.95 -44.30 31.01
C ARG A 10 36.08 -45.11 31.96
N THR A 11 35.93 -44.62 33.20
CA THR A 11 35.17 -45.25 34.28
C THR A 11 33.67 -45.36 33.94
N ALA A 12 32.97 -46.35 34.51
CA ALA A 12 31.53 -46.55 34.28
C ALA A 12 30.69 -45.32 34.64
N ALA A 13 31.09 -44.59 35.68
CA ALA A 13 30.46 -43.34 36.12
C ALA A 13 30.54 -42.22 35.06
N GLU A 14 31.68 -42.07 34.39
CA GLU A 14 31.84 -41.10 33.29
C GLU A 14 30.99 -41.44 32.08
N ARG A 15 30.80 -42.74 31.78
CA ARG A 15 29.91 -43.19 30.70
C ARG A 15 28.45 -42.88 31.06
N ALA A 16 28.02 -43.18 32.27
CA ALA A 16 26.67 -42.89 32.76
C ALA A 16 26.35 -41.39 32.81
N SER A 17 27.30 -40.55 33.24
CA SER A 17 27.17 -39.08 33.19
C SER A 17 26.97 -38.58 31.76
N ARG A 18 27.77 -39.04 30.80
CA ARG A 18 27.62 -38.66 29.39
C ARG A 18 26.29 -39.06 28.79
N VAL A 19 25.78 -40.25 29.11
CA VAL A 19 24.48 -40.71 28.63
C VAL A 19 23.36 -39.83 29.18
N ARG A 20 23.39 -39.49 30.48
CA ARG A 20 22.42 -38.57 31.09
C ARG A 20 22.45 -37.17 30.47
N PHE A 21 23.65 -36.64 30.24
CA PHE A 21 23.82 -35.35 29.56
C PHE A 21 23.28 -35.37 28.13
N ARG A 22 23.60 -36.40 27.34
CA ARG A 22 23.09 -36.57 25.96
C ARG A 22 21.57 -36.69 25.94
N ARG A 23 20.98 -37.42 26.89
CA ARG A 23 19.53 -37.53 27.03
C ARG A 23 18.88 -36.17 27.32
N ALA A 24 19.43 -35.40 28.27
CA ALA A 24 18.93 -34.06 28.57
C ALA A 24 19.00 -33.14 27.32
N MET A 25 20.11 -33.17 26.58
CA MET A 25 20.25 -32.42 25.31
C MET A 25 19.30 -32.89 24.23
N ALA A 26 19.09 -34.19 24.09
CA ALA A 26 18.12 -34.74 23.15
C ALA A 26 16.70 -34.24 23.45
N LEU A 27 16.29 -34.22 24.73
CA LEU A 27 14.97 -33.72 25.13
C LEU A 27 14.78 -32.22 24.81
N LEU A 28 15.82 -31.40 24.97
CA LEU A 28 15.75 -29.98 24.56
C LEU A 28 15.65 -29.83 23.04
N LEU A 29 16.49 -30.55 22.29
CA LEU A 29 16.51 -30.52 20.82
C LEU A 29 15.18 -30.95 20.21
N ILE A 30 14.58 -32.04 20.69
CA ILE A 30 13.27 -32.47 20.17
C ILE A 30 12.16 -31.49 20.53
N THR A 31 12.22 -30.83 21.70
CA THR A 31 11.24 -29.78 22.09
C THR A 31 11.36 -28.53 21.22
N LEU A 32 12.56 -28.21 20.75
CA LEU A 32 12.79 -27.14 19.79
C LEU A 32 12.22 -27.46 18.40
N LEU A 33 12.38 -28.70 17.92
CA LEU A 33 11.91 -29.11 16.59
C LEU A 33 10.39 -29.36 16.56
N LEU A 34 9.86 -29.99 17.60
CA LEU A 34 8.45 -30.33 17.73
C LEU A 34 8.01 -30.18 19.19
N PRO A 35 7.35 -29.07 19.58
CA PRO A 35 6.96 -28.85 20.96
C PRO A 35 6.05 -29.96 21.48
N GLY A 36 6.31 -30.41 22.71
CA GLY A 36 5.58 -31.51 23.34
C GLY A 36 6.19 -32.89 23.15
N SER A 37 7.19 -33.04 22.27
CA SER A 37 7.86 -34.31 22.01
C SER A 37 8.61 -34.86 23.23
N ALA A 38 9.30 -34.01 24.02
CA ALA A 38 9.94 -34.43 25.26
C ALA A 38 8.93 -34.96 26.29
N GLN A 39 7.79 -34.30 26.42
CA GLN A 39 6.69 -34.71 27.30
C GLN A 39 6.07 -36.03 26.85
N LEU A 40 5.95 -36.26 25.54
CA LEU A 40 5.43 -37.50 25.00
C LEU A 40 6.36 -38.69 25.30
N VAL A 41 7.68 -38.49 25.18
CA VAL A 41 8.68 -39.55 25.34
C VAL A 41 9.04 -39.81 26.80
N ALA A 42 9.22 -38.76 27.59
CA ALA A 42 9.81 -38.85 28.92
C ALA A 42 8.94 -38.29 30.06
N GLY A 43 7.81 -37.65 29.77
CA GLY A 43 6.97 -36.93 30.75
C GLY A 43 5.49 -37.24 30.66
N ASN A 44 4.64 -36.22 30.84
CA ASN A 44 3.19 -36.37 30.77
C ASN A 44 2.71 -36.47 29.32
N ARG A 45 2.33 -37.69 28.91
CA ARG A 45 1.83 -37.98 27.57
C ARG A 45 0.60 -37.17 27.16
N ARG A 46 -0.25 -36.73 28.10
CA ARG A 46 -1.40 -35.87 27.78
C ARG A 46 -0.93 -34.50 27.31
N VAL A 47 -0.02 -33.87 28.05
CA VAL A 47 0.56 -32.56 27.69
C VAL A 47 1.30 -32.65 26.36
N GLY A 48 2.14 -33.68 26.18
CA GLY A 48 2.85 -33.88 24.91
C GLY A 48 1.92 -34.09 23.72
N ARG A 49 0.83 -34.86 23.89
CA ARG A 49 -0.17 -35.07 22.85
C ARG A 49 -0.92 -33.78 22.51
N ILE A 50 -1.35 -33.01 23.51
CA ILE A 50 -2.03 -31.72 23.29
C ILE A 50 -1.13 -30.78 22.48
N ALA A 51 0.11 -30.58 22.92
CA ALA A 51 1.06 -29.69 22.23
C ALA A 51 1.30 -30.11 20.77
N ILE A 52 1.53 -31.40 20.52
CA ILE A 52 1.76 -31.91 19.15
C ILE A 52 0.51 -31.73 18.28
N TRP A 53 -0.69 -32.05 18.78
CA TRP A 53 -1.92 -31.85 18.01
C TRP A 53 -2.22 -30.37 17.76
N THR A 54 -1.88 -29.48 18.69
CA THR A 54 -1.97 -28.03 18.46
C THR A 54 -1.05 -27.61 17.31
N VAL A 55 0.21 -28.07 17.27
CA VAL A 55 1.15 -27.75 16.18
C VAL A 55 0.65 -28.32 14.85
N ILE A 56 0.19 -29.58 14.83
CA ILE A 56 -0.37 -30.20 13.63
C ILE A 56 -1.60 -29.42 13.17
N GLY A 57 -2.51 -29.05 14.08
CA GLY A 57 -3.69 -28.26 13.77
C GLY A 57 -3.34 -26.90 13.19
N LEU A 58 -2.34 -26.21 13.75
CA LEU A 58 -1.84 -24.93 13.21
C LEU A 58 -1.21 -25.12 11.82
N ALA A 59 -0.41 -26.17 11.62
CA ALA A 59 0.21 -26.45 10.33
C ALA A 59 -0.81 -26.82 9.25
N VAL A 60 -1.82 -27.63 9.59
CA VAL A 60 -2.95 -27.96 8.70
C VAL A 60 -3.76 -26.71 8.38
N THR A 61 -4.06 -25.87 9.38
CA THR A 61 -4.78 -24.61 9.17
C THR A 61 -3.98 -23.68 8.26
N ALA A 62 -2.67 -23.52 8.50
CA ALA A 62 -1.81 -22.72 7.64
C ALA A 62 -1.73 -23.28 6.21
N GLY A 63 -1.63 -24.61 6.06
CA GLY A 63 -1.65 -25.28 4.76
C GLY A 63 -2.98 -25.12 4.01
N LEU A 64 -4.11 -25.18 4.71
CA LEU A 64 -5.44 -24.92 4.14
C LEU A 64 -5.59 -23.46 3.73
N VAL A 65 -5.20 -22.51 4.58
CA VAL A 65 -5.21 -21.08 4.25
C VAL A 65 -4.34 -20.81 3.02
N PHE A 66 -3.14 -21.40 2.96
CA PHE A 66 -2.26 -21.31 1.81
C PHE A 66 -2.92 -21.91 0.56
N GLY A 67 -3.46 -23.12 0.63
CA GLY A 67 -4.14 -23.77 -0.50
C GLY A 67 -5.35 -22.97 -1.01
N ILE A 68 -6.18 -22.45 -0.10
CA ILE A 68 -7.32 -21.60 -0.48
C ILE A 68 -6.81 -20.29 -1.08
N SER A 69 -5.73 -19.71 -0.57
CA SER A 69 -5.18 -18.45 -1.10
C SER A 69 -4.67 -18.54 -2.54
N LEU A 70 -4.28 -19.75 -2.99
CA LEU A 70 -3.92 -19.99 -4.39
C LEU A 70 -5.13 -19.90 -5.33
N LEU A 71 -6.34 -20.18 -4.83
CA LEU A 71 -7.60 -20.10 -5.58
C LEU A 71 -8.28 -18.73 -5.38
N TRP A 72 -8.20 -18.19 -4.17
CA TRP A 72 -8.80 -16.92 -3.78
C TRP A 72 -7.73 -16.00 -3.20
N HIS A 73 -7.05 -15.29 -4.10
CA HIS A 73 -5.96 -14.35 -3.78
C HIS A 73 -6.37 -13.28 -2.75
N GLY A 74 -7.66 -12.92 -2.69
CA GLY A 74 -8.22 -11.97 -1.73
C GLY A 74 -8.21 -12.44 -0.28
N LEU A 75 -8.17 -13.76 -0.02
CA LEU A 75 -8.19 -14.30 1.34
C LEU A 75 -7.01 -13.81 2.20
N ILE A 76 -5.80 -13.76 1.63
CA ILE A 76 -4.61 -13.29 2.37
C ILE A 76 -4.77 -11.81 2.75
N PHE A 77 -5.26 -10.99 1.81
CA PHE A 77 -5.52 -9.58 2.10
C PHE A 77 -6.53 -9.46 3.23
N ARG A 78 -7.66 -10.17 3.16
CA ARG A 78 -8.69 -10.15 4.20
C ARG A 78 -8.17 -10.55 5.58
N LEU A 79 -7.49 -11.68 5.68
CA LEU A 79 -6.90 -12.15 6.94
C LEU A 79 -5.85 -11.17 7.46
N GLY A 80 -5.08 -10.61 6.55
CA GLY A 80 -4.02 -9.65 6.83
C GLY A 80 -4.52 -8.26 7.21
N THR A 81 -5.72 -7.82 6.82
CA THR A 81 -6.16 -6.44 7.03
C THR A 81 -7.33 -6.32 8.00
N THR A 82 -7.94 -7.43 8.39
CA THR A 82 -9.07 -7.41 9.33
C THR A 82 -8.58 -7.23 10.78
N PRO A 83 -8.86 -6.11 11.47
CA PRO A 83 -8.21 -5.80 12.76
C PRO A 83 -8.47 -6.80 13.88
N TRP A 84 -9.68 -7.36 13.97
CA TRP A 84 -10.00 -8.35 15.01
C TRP A 84 -9.30 -9.69 14.77
N LEU A 85 -9.15 -10.12 13.51
CA LEU A 85 -8.39 -11.33 13.16
C LEU A 85 -6.91 -11.17 13.50
N LEU A 86 -6.33 -10.00 13.19
CA LEU A 86 -4.97 -9.65 13.61
C LEU A 86 -4.82 -9.65 15.13
N GLY A 87 -5.82 -9.15 15.86
CA GLY A 87 -5.88 -9.20 17.32
C GLY A 87 -5.82 -10.63 17.87
N LEU A 88 -6.63 -11.54 17.32
CA LEU A 88 -6.62 -12.95 17.69
C LEU A 88 -5.28 -13.61 17.34
N PHE A 89 -4.71 -13.31 16.18
CA PHE A 89 -3.41 -13.85 15.77
C PHE A 89 -2.29 -13.38 16.69
N ARG A 90 -2.29 -12.11 17.08
CA ARG A 90 -1.37 -11.55 18.09
C ARG A 90 -1.46 -12.29 19.42
N ILE A 91 -2.68 -12.51 19.92
CA ILE A 91 -2.92 -13.25 21.17
C ILE A 91 -2.41 -14.69 21.04
N ALA A 92 -2.69 -15.36 19.92
CA ALA A 92 -2.24 -16.72 19.67
C ALA A 92 -0.71 -16.85 19.70
N LEU A 93 0.03 -15.87 19.13
CA LEU A 93 1.50 -15.83 19.20
C LEU A 93 2.01 -15.66 20.64
N ILE A 94 1.39 -14.79 21.44
CA ILE A 94 1.76 -14.57 22.85
C ILE A 94 1.50 -15.84 23.68
N VAL A 95 0.32 -16.44 23.53
CA VAL A 95 -0.03 -17.70 24.20
C VAL A 95 0.91 -18.83 23.77
N GLY A 96 1.23 -18.90 22.48
CA GLY A 96 2.22 -19.83 21.94
C GLY A 96 3.61 -19.66 22.56
N ALA A 97 4.07 -18.42 22.73
CA ALA A 97 5.35 -18.11 23.37
C ALA A 97 5.40 -18.62 24.82
N ILE A 98 4.34 -18.37 25.59
CA ILE A 98 4.22 -18.81 26.99
C ILE A 98 4.15 -20.34 27.07
N ALA A 99 3.31 -20.97 26.24
CA ALA A 99 3.14 -22.41 26.22
C ALA A 99 4.44 -23.13 25.85
N TRP A 100 5.16 -22.65 24.82
CA TRP A 100 6.41 -23.26 24.38
C TRP A 100 7.53 -23.06 25.42
N ALA A 101 7.62 -21.89 26.05
CA ALA A 101 8.53 -21.67 27.17
C ALA A 101 8.23 -22.65 28.33
N GLY A 102 6.95 -22.88 28.64
CA GLY A 102 6.51 -23.88 29.61
C GLY A 102 6.97 -25.30 29.25
N LEU A 103 6.89 -25.68 27.96
CA LEU A 103 7.39 -26.97 27.47
C LEU A 103 8.91 -27.11 27.60
N PHE A 104 9.67 -26.04 27.40
CA PHE A 104 11.12 -26.03 27.66
C PHE A 104 11.45 -26.17 29.14
N ILE A 105 10.73 -25.48 30.02
CA ILE A 105 10.91 -25.61 31.48
C ILE A 105 10.64 -27.05 31.91
N ASP A 106 9.58 -27.68 31.39
CA ASP A 106 9.27 -29.06 31.72
C ASP A 106 10.26 -30.05 31.05
N ALA A 107 10.71 -29.81 29.83
CA ALA A 107 11.76 -30.62 29.18
C ALA A 107 13.09 -30.57 29.97
N TRP A 108 13.45 -29.39 30.49
CA TRP A 108 14.58 -29.23 31.40
C TRP A 108 14.41 -30.04 32.68
N ARG A 109 13.21 -30.01 33.29
CA ARG A 109 12.88 -30.84 34.47
C ARG A 109 13.02 -32.33 34.16
N LEU A 110 12.52 -32.80 33.02
CA LEU A 110 12.60 -34.21 32.58
C LEU A 110 14.05 -34.66 32.31
N GLY A 111 14.94 -33.74 31.97
CA GLY A 111 16.38 -33.98 31.85
C GLY A 111 17.10 -34.27 33.17
N ARG A 112 16.41 -34.18 34.31
CA ARG A 112 16.94 -34.43 35.67
C ARG A 112 18.26 -33.70 35.95
N PRO A 113 18.27 -32.35 35.91
CA PRO A 113 19.48 -31.54 35.96
C PRO A 113 20.27 -31.70 37.27
N LEU A 114 19.62 -32.14 38.35
CA LEU A 114 20.25 -32.40 39.65
C LEU A 114 21.12 -33.67 39.65
N GLU A 115 20.91 -34.59 38.70
CA GLU A 115 21.72 -35.81 38.55
C GLU A 115 22.99 -35.60 37.70
N LEU A 116 23.15 -34.40 37.12
CA LEU A 116 24.29 -34.03 36.28
C LEU A 116 25.42 -33.40 37.12
N ASP A 117 26.65 -33.54 36.64
CA ASP A 117 27.80 -32.80 37.20
C ASP A 117 27.60 -31.28 37.05
N LEU A 118 28.19 -30.48 37.93
CA LEU A 118 28.01 -29.02 37.98
C LEU A 118 28.27 -28.34 36.64
N LYS A 119 29.32 -28.75 35.92
CA LYS A 119 29.63 -28.19 34.59
C LYS A 119 28.54 -28.50 33.58
N GLN A 120 28.11 -29.76 33.53
CA GLN A 120 27.04 -30.22 32.63
C GLN A 120 25.71 -29.55 32.96
N ARG A 121 25.35 -29.46 34.24
CA ARG A 121 24.12 -28.80 34.70
C ARG A 121 24.08 -27.33 34.26
N ARG A 122 25.18 -26.59 34.44
CA ARG A 122 25.28 -25.19 34.00
C ARG A 122 25.08 -25.06 32.48
N ILE A 123 25.70 -25.93 31.70
CA ILE A 123 25.52 -25.97 30.24
C ILE A 123 24.05 -26.24 29.87
N VAL A 124 23.42 -27.25 30.48
CA VAL A 124 22.01 -27.59 30.19
C VAL A 124 21.06 -26.45 30.54
N VAL A 125 21.26 -25.79 31.70
CA VAL A 125 20.46 -24.63 32.11
C VAL A 125 20.66 -23.47 31.14
N ALA A 126 21.91 -23.15 30.79
CA ALA A 126 22.22 -22.06 29.87
C ALA A 126 21.61 -22.29 28.48
N ILE A 127 21.77 -23.49 27.92
CA ILE A 127 21.19 -23.85 26.61
C ILE A 127 19.67 -23.82 26.67
N ASN A 128 19.03 -24.40 27.69
CA ASN A 128 17.58 -24.37 27.82
C ASN A 128 17.04 -22.95 27.93
N GLY A 129 17.67 -22.12 28.77
CA GLY A 129 17.32 -20.71 28.92
C GLY A 129 17.45 -19.95 27.60
N ALA A 130 18.56 -20.15 26.87
CA ALA A 130 18.78 -19.53 25.57
C ALA A 130 17.75 -19.99 24.53
N LEU A 131 17.45 -21.28 24.42
CA LEU A 131 16.46 -21.80 23.47
C LEU A 131 15.04 -21.31 23.80
N ALA A 132 14.63 -21.41 25.06
CA ALA A 132 13.33 -20.94 25.52
C ALA A 132 13.17 -19.43 25.28
N PHE A 133 14.21 -18.65 25.61
CA PHE A 133 14.21 -17.21 25.37
C PHE A 133 14.15 -16.88 23.88
N SER A 134 14.97 -17.51 23.03
CA SER A 134 14.98 -17.24 21.59
C SER A 134 13.63 -17.54 20.93
N VAL A 135 13.00 -18.67 21.26
CA VAL A 135 11.68 -19.03 20.72
C VAL A 135 10.60 -18.06 21.22
N ALA A 136 10.58 -17.78 22.54
CA ALA A 136 9.61 -16.84 23.11
C ALA A 136 9.81 -15.42 22.55
N ALA A 137 11.05 -14.94 22.46
CA ALA A 137 11.39 -13.64 21.90
C ALA A 137 10.96 -13.53 20.43
N THR A 138 11.15 -14.58 19.63
CA THR A 138 10.71 -14.61 18.22
C THR A 138 9.19 -14.47 18.11
N LEU A 139 8.44 -15.24 18.91
CA LEU A 139 6.97 -15.19 18.88
C LEU A 139 6.41 -13.88 19.45
N ILE A 140 7.01 -13.34 20.51
CA ILE A 140 6.64 -12.04 21.08
C ILE A 140 6.96 -10.91 20.11
N PHE A 141 8.11 -10.96 19.43
CA PHE A 141 8.46 -10.00 18.40
C PHE A 141 7.49 -10.07 17.22
N GLY A 142 7.12 -11.28 16.77
CA GLY A 142 6.06 -11.47 15.78
C GLY A 142 4.72 -10.88 16.23
N ALA A 143 4.33 -11.09 17.49
CA ALA A 143 3.12 -10.50 18.07
C ALA A 143 3.17 -8.97 18.12
N HIS A 144 4.35 -8.39 18.37
CA HIS A 144 4.56 -6.94 18.30
C HIS A 144 4.38 -6.42 16.87
N LEU A 145 4.98 -7.07 15.87
CA LEU A 145 4.80 -6.69 14.46
C LEU A 145 3.34 -6.75 14.02
N VAL A 146 2.60 -7.80 14.40
CA VAL A 146 1.15 -7.90 14.14
C VAL A 146 0.38 -6.78 14.83
N GLY A 147 0.78 -6.39 16.04
CA GLY A 147 0.19 -5.27 16.78
C GLY A 147 0.42 -3.92 16.10
N VAL A 148 1.64 -3.66 15.64
CA VAL A 148 1.98 -2.47 14.83
C VAL A 148 1.14 -2.48 13.55
N HIS A 149 1.00 -3.65 12.91
CA HIS A 149 0.22 -3.76 11.69
C HIS A 149 -1.27 -3.48 11.84
N LYS A 150 -1.86 -4.07 12.89
CA LYS A 150 -3.23 -3.76 13.28
C LYS A 150 -3.42 -2.25 13.52
N GLY A 151 -2.52 -1.64 14.30
CA GLY A 151 -2.61 -0.22 14.63
C GLY A 151 -2.47 0.68 13.40
N MET A 152 -1.61 0.31 12.44
CA MET A 152 -1.52 1.00 11.16
C MET A 152 -2.83 0.91 10.38
N VAL A 153 -3.39 -0.29 10.22
CA VAL A 153 -4.65 -0.46 9.46
C VAL A 153 -5.78 0.34 10.10
N GLU A 154 -5.90 0.32 11.44
CA GLU A 154 -6.90 1.08 12.18
C GLU A 154 -6.69 2.60 12.06
N ALA A 155 -5.45 3.08 11.99
CA ALA A 155 -5.16 4.50 11.88
C ALA A 155 -5.41 5.06 10.47
N ILE A 156 -5.07 4.30 9.42
CA ILE A 156 -5.20 4.75 8.02
C ILE A 156 -6.64 4.60 7.55
N PHE A 157 -7.21 3.41 7.76
CA PHE A 157 -8.50 3.02 7.22
C PHE A 157 -9.56 3.16 8.31
N ALA A 158 -9.72 4.37 8.85
CA ALA A 158 -10.68 4.65 9.91
C ALA A 158 -12.13 4.78 9.40
N GLY A 159 -12.36 4.65 8.08
CA GLY A 159 -13.69 4.69 7.47
C GLY A 159 -14.66 3.68 8.11
N ALA A 160 -15.88 4.12 8.38
CA ALA A 160 -16.88 3.33 9.10
C ALA A 160 -17.65 2.36 8.19
N GLU A 161 -17.96 2.77 6.97
CA GLU A 161 -18.86 2.01 6.08
C GLU A 161 -18.28 1.81 4.68
N ALA A 162 -18.60 0.65 4.10
CA ALA A 162 -18.29 0.35 2.71
C ALA A 162 -19.38 0.97 1.82
N ALA A 163 -18.98 1.92 0.97
CA ALA A 163 -19.80 2.45 -0.09
C ALA A 163 -20.06 1.41 -1.18
N GLU A 164 -21.22 1.50 -1.82
CA GLU A 164 -21.57 0.70 -2.99
C GLU A 164 -20.96 1.28 -4.26
N ALA A 165 -20.87 0.45 -5.31
CA ALA A 165 -20.40 0.91 -6.61
C ALA A 165 -21.53 1.65 -7.34
N HIS A 166 -21.31 2.91 -7.67
CA HIS A 166 -22.27 3.74 -8.42
C HIS A 166 -22.09 3.47 -9.91
N ASN A 167 -23.16 3.03 -10.58
CA ASN A 167 -23.13 2.65 -11.99
C ASN A 167 -22.02 1.63 -12.34
N GLY A 168 -21.74 0.70 -11.41
CA GLY A 168 -20.71 -0.34 -11.58
C GLY A 168 -19.28 0.14 -11.39
N ARG A 169 -19.07 1.34 -10.84
CA ARG A 169 -17.74 1.93 -10.62
C ARG A 169 -17.59 2.48 -9.20
N PHE A 170 -16.37 2.49 -8.72
CA PHE A 170 -15.98 3.25 -7.53
C PHE A 170 -15.28 4.52 -7.99
N ASN A 171 -15.76 5.68 -7.54
CA ASN A 171 -15.11 6.95 -7.81
C ASN A 171 -14.36 7.36 -6.54
N VAL A 172 -13.02 7.38 -6.62
CA VAL A 172 -12.16 7.72 -5.49
C VAL A 172 -11.49 9.06 -5.75
N LEU A 173 -11.75 10.06 -4.93
CA LEU A 173 -11.08 11.35 -5.01
C LEU A 173 -9.67 11.25 -4.41
N LEU A 174 -8.65 11.43 -5.25
CA LEU A 174 -7.25 11.53 -4.84
C LEU A 174 -6.89 13.01 -4.70
N ALA A 175 -6.57 13.42 -3.48
CA ALA A 175 -6.25 14.80 -3.13
C ALA A 175 -4.79 14.90 -2.63
N GLY A 176 -3.99 15.77 -3.26
CA GLY A 176 -2.65 16.13 -2.79
C GLY A 176 -2.70 17.48 -2.08
N ALA A 177 -2.45 17.49 -0.77
CA ALA A 177 -2.54 18.69 0.06
C ALA A 177 -1.19 19.41 0.19
N ASP A 178 -1.20 20.73 0.02
CA ASP A 178 -0.06 21.61 0.31
C ASP A 178 -0.05 22.01 1.81
N SER A 179 -0.15 20.99 2.66
CA SER A 179 -0.05 21.08 4.12
C SER A 179 1.14 20.26 4.60
N ASP A 180 1.80 20.70 5.66
CA ASP A 180 2.95 20.04 6.27
C ASP A 180 2.60 19.35 7.59
N GLY A 181 1.41 18.74 7.65
CA GLY A 181 0.85 18.18 8.89
C GLY A 181 0.56 19.25 9.95
N GLY A 182 0.21 20.48 9.53
CA GLY A 182 -0.16 21.58 10.44
C GLY A 182 1.01 22.31 11.11
N LYS A 183 2.26 22.10 10.65
CA LYS A 183 3.46 22.73 11.25
C LYS A 183 3.66 24.18 10.81
N THR A 184 3.27 24.55 9.59
CA THR A 184 3.37 25.93 9.06
C THR A 184 2.07 26.45 8.49
N ARG A 185 1.07 25.57 8.25
CA ARG A 185 -0.21 25.97 7.65
C ARG A 185 -1.39 25.30 8.33
N TRP A 186 -2.31 26.11 8.85
CA TRP A 186 -3.61 25.66 9.36
C TRP A 186 -4.57 25.49 8.17
N GLY A 187 -5.27 24.36 8.11
CA GLY A 187 -6.21 24.05 7.03
C GLY A 187 -5.59 23.30 5.84
N LEU A 188 -6.35 22.33 5.32
CA LEU A 188 -5.98 21.52 4.16
C LEU A 188 -6.30 22.31 2.88
N ARG A 189 -5.31 22.56 2.01
CA ARG A 189 -5.55 23.14 0.68
C ARG A 189 -5.08 22.16 -0.40
N PRO A 190 -6.00 21.45 -1.10
CA PRO A 190 -5.60 20.47 -2.10
C PRO A 190 -5.15 21.15 -3.39
N ASP A 191 -3.89 20.96 -3.75
CA ASP A 191 -3.29 21.50 -4.98
C ASP A 191 -3.30 20.51 -6.15
N SER A 192 -3.64 19.25 -5.86
CA SER A 192 -3.88 18.19 -6.82
C SER A 192 -5.22 17.54 -6.50
N LEU A 193 -6.14 17.54 -7.46
CA LEU A 193 -7.44 16.88 -7.34
C LEU A 193 -7.63 15.98 -8.56
N THR A 194 -7.79 14.69 -8.34
CA THR A 194 -8.00 13.72 -9.41
C THR A 194 -8.98 12.64 -8.96
N VAL A 195 -10.08 12.48 -9.68
CA VAL A 195 -11.01 11.37 -9.45
C VAL A 195 -10.50 10.15 -10.20
N ALA A 196 -10.22 9.08 -9.49
CA ALA A 196 -10.01 7.75 -10.06
C ALA A 196 -11.36 7.04 -10.15
N SER A 197 -11.95 7.00 -11.34
CA SER A 197 -13.16 6.20 -11.60
C SER A 197 -12.77 4.79 -12.03
N ILE A 198 -12.99 3.82 -11.15
CA ILE A 198 -12.51 2.44 -11.25
C ILE A 198 -13.67 1.49 -11.50
N ASP A 199 -13.62 0.72 -12.58
CA ASP A 199 -14.60 -0.33 -12.84
C ASP A 199 -14.57 -1.41 -11.75
N ALA A 200 -15.71 -1.68 -11.12
CA ALA A 200 -15.78 -2.55 -9.94
C ALA A 200 -15.47 -4.04 -10.23
N VAL A 201 -15.41 -4.43 -11.51
CA VAL A 201 -15.16 -5.82 -11.93
C VAL A 201 -13.77 -5.97 -12.52
N THR A 202 -13.42 -5.11 -13.48
CA THR A 202 -12.21 -5.22 -14.30
C THR A 202 -11.03 -4.40 -13.78
N GLY A 203 -11.26 -3.44 -12.88
CA GLY A 203 -10.24 -2.50 -12.44
C GLY A 203 -9.78 -1.52 -13.52
N ARG A 204 -10.50 -1.43 -14.65
CA ARG A 204 -10.20 -0.44 -15.69
C ARG A 204 -10.50 0.96 -15.16
N THR A 205 -9.52 1.86 -15.24
CA THR A 205 -9.56 3.15 -14.55
C THR A 205 -9.51 4.33 -15.52
N VAL A 206 -10.29 5.37 -15.22
CA VAL A 206 -10.14 6.71 -15.78
C VAL A 206 -9.69 7.65 -14.69
N LEU A 207 -8.61 8.40 -14.93
CA LEU A 207 -8.18 9.49 -14.07
C LEU A 207 -8.75 10.81 -14.60
N ILE A 208 -9.66 11.41 -13.86
CA ILE A 208 -10.31 12.69 -14.19
C ILE A 208 -9.63 13.78 -13.35
N GLY A 209 -8.74 14.56 -13.95
CA GLY A 209 -8.00 15.62 -13.27
C GLY A 209 -8.78 16.94 -13.24
N LEU A 210 -8.89 17.55 -12.06
CA LEU A 210 -9.52 18.85 -11.88
C LEU A 210 -8.44 19.92 -11.60
N PRO A 211 -8.45 21.05 -12.32
CA PRO A 211 -7.48 22.12 -12.07
C PRO A 211 -7.86 22.87 -10.80
N ARG A 212 -6.86 23.05 -9.92
CA ARG A 212 -7.01 23.75 -8.65
C ARG A 212 -7.54 25.19 -8.75
N ASN A 213 -7.37 25.82 -9.91
CA ASN A 213 -7.76 27.20 -10.22
C ASN A 213 -9.05 27.29 -11.03
N MET A 214 -9.88 26.24 -11.05
CA MET A 214 -11.23 26.33 -11.61
C MET A 214 -12.07 27.30 -10.77
N ALA A 215 -12.72 28.26 -11.42
CA ALA A 215 -13.64 29.22 -10.82
C ALA A 215 -15.07 29.00 -11.38
N ASN A 216 -16.08 29.60 -10.75
CA ASN A 216 -17.46 29.64 -11.24
C ASN A 216 -18.07 28.26 -11.58
N PHE A 217 -17.66 27.20 -10.89
CA PHE A 217 -18.28 25.88 -11.02
C PHE A 217 -19.47 25.76 -10.05
N THR A 218 -20.40 24.85 -10.36
CA THR A 218 -21.54 24.52 -9.50
C THR A 218 -21.22 23.34 -8.58
N PHE A 219 -21.85 23.30 -7.42
CA PHE A 219 -21.77 22.20 -6.48
C PHE A 219 -22.83 21.13 -6.76
N ASP A 220 -22.78 20.00 -6.08
CA ASP A 220 -23.81 18.97 -6.17
C ASP A 220 -25.17 19.47 -5.66
N ASP A 221 -26.23 19.15 -6.38
CA ASP A 221 -27.57 19.67 -6.13
C ASP A 221 -28.04 19.32 -4.71
N GLY A 222 -28.37 20.34 -3.91
CA GLY A 222 -28.84 20.15 -2.53
C GLY A 222 -27.73 19.87 -1.50
N SER A 223 -26.46 19.99 -1.89
CA SER A 223 -25.34 20.04 -0.94
C SER A 223 -25.37 21.34 -0.11
N PRO A 224 -24.75 21.39 1.08
CA PRO A 224 -24.64 22.64 1.85
C PRO A 224 -23.93 23.75 1.06
N MET A 225 -22.96 23.42 0.19
CA MET A 225 -22.33 24.40 -0.69
C MET A 225 -23.29 24.93 -1.77
N ASP A 226 -24.15 24.08 -2.34
CA ASP A 226 -25.12 24.50 -3.36
C ASP A 226 -26.16 25.46 -2.78
N GLU A 227 -26.61 25.23 -1.54
CA GLU A 227 -27.51 26.16 -0.85
C GLU A 227 -26.87 27.54 -0.61
N GLU A 228 -25.57 27.58 -0.28
CA GLU A 228 -24.85 28.83 -0.04
C GLU A 228 -24.40 29.53 -1.34
N PHE A 229 -24.08 28.74 -2.37
CA PHE A 229 -23.59 29.21 -3.67
C PHE A 229 -24.46 28.69 -4.83
N PRO A 230 -25.76 29.05 -4.90
CA PRO A 230 -26.71 28.50 -5.87
C PRO A 230 -26.44 28.92 -7.32
N ARG A 231 -25.49 29.84 -7.54
CA ARG A 231 -25.04 30.27 -8.88
C ARG A 231 -23.62 29.81 -9.19
N GLY A 232 -23.10 28.88 -8.39
CA GLY A 232 -21.71 28.45 -8.41
C GLY A 232 -20.81 29.27 -7.49
N PHE A 233 -19.56 28.81 -7.35
CA PHE A 233 -18.56 29.41 -6.46
C PHE A 233 -18.01 30.73 -7.01
N ASP A 234 -18.85 31.76 -7.01
CA ASP A 234 -18.72 33.04 -7.73
C ASP A 234 -18.06 34.18 -6.92
N CYS A 235 -17.46 33.86 -5.77
CA CYS A 235 -16.76 34.84 -4.94
C CYS A 235 -15.38 35.25 -5.50
N ASP A 236 -14.95 36.48 -5.21
CA ASP A 236 -13.67 37.00 -5.72
C ASP A 236 -12.47 36.22 -5.15
N GLY A 237 -11.60 35.73 -6.02
CA GLY A 237 -10.46 34.89 -5.67
C GLY A 237 -10.81 33.46 -5.24
N CYS A 238 -12.08 33.05 -5.37
CA CYS A 238 -12.54 31.71 -5.06
C CYS A 238 -12.22 30.75 -6.20
N TYR A 239 -11.51 29.68 -5.85
CA TYR A 239 -11.12 28.62 -6.76
C TYR A 239 -11.38 27.27 -6.12
N LEU A 240 -11.40 26.21 -6.91
CA LEU A 240 -11.64 24.84 -6.45
C LEU A 240 -10.76 24.44 -5.26
N ASN A 241 -9.46 24.81 -5.25
CA ASN A 241 -8.61 24.49 -4.10
C ASN A 241 -8.88 25.33 -2.85
N GLY A 242 -9.64 26.42 -2.96
CA GLY A 242 -10.05 27.27 -1.85
C GLY A 242 -11.30 26.77 -1.13
N VAL A 243 -12.08 25.86 -1.74
CA VAL A 243 -13.33 25.31 -1.17
C VAL A 243 -13.09 24.74 0.22
N SER A 244 -12.05 23.92 0.37
CA SER A 244 -11.72 23.31 1.64
C SER A 244 -11.38 24.34 2.72
N THR A 245 -10.71 25.43 2.37
CA THR A 245 -10.40 26.51 3.31
C THR A 245 -11.67 27.26 3.69
N TRP A 246 -12.53 27.56 2.72
CA TRP A 246 -13.79 28.25 2.96
C TRP A 246 -14.70 27.46 3.91
N ALA A 247 -14.86 26.14 3.69
CA ALA A 247 -15.69 25.30 4.54
C ALA A 247 -15.08 25.04 5.93
N GLU A 248 -13.75 25.11 6.08
CA GLU A 248 -13.12 25.10 7.41
C GLU A 248 -13.44 26.36 8.23
N ASP A 249 -13.74 27.48 7.58
CA ASP A 249 -14.19 28.71 8.25
C ASP A 249 -15.71 28.68 8.56
N HIS A 250 -16.47 27.73 7.98
CA HIS A 250 -17.92 27.58 8.09
C HIS A 250 -18.33 26.16 8.52
N LYS A 251 -17.65 25.60 9.52
CA LYS A 251 -17.81 24.20 9.96
C LYS A 251 -19.23 23.85 10.41
N GLU A 252 -20.00 24.86 10.82
CA GLU A 252 -21.40 24.73 11.22
C GLU A 252 -22.32 24.21 10.10
N LEU A 253 -21.90 24.32 8.83
CA LEU A 253 -22.61 23.78 7.68
C LEU A 253 -22.41 22.26 7.53
N TYR A 254 -21.31 21.70 8.04
CA TYR A 254 -20.95 20.28 7.95
C TYR A 254 -20.88 19.61 9.33
N LYS A 255 -21.96 19.75 10.12
CA LYS A 255 -22.02 19.15 11.47
C LYS A 255 -22.01 17.63 11.39
N GLY A 256 -21.03 17.02 12.06
CA GLY A 256 -20.89 15.57 12.13
C GLY A 256 -19.85 15.01 11.15
N GLU A 257 -19.32 15.84 10.24
CA GLU A 257 -18.19 15.48 9.40
C GLU A 257 -16.87 15.63 10.17
N ASP A 258 -16.02 14.61 10.10
CA ASP A 258 -14.66 14.67 10.68
C ASP A 258 -13.77 15.69 9.95
N HIS A 259 -14.05 15.93 8.66
CA HIS A 259 -13.28 16.82 7.80
C HIS A 259 -14.19 17.73 6.94
N PRO A 260 -14.78 18.80 7.52
CA PRO A 260 -15.67 19.73 6.82
C PRO A 260 -15.12 20.27 5.49
N GLY A 261 -13.84 20.67 5.47
CA GLY A 261 -13.21 21.17 4.24
C GLY A 261 -13.19 20.15 3.10
N MET A 262 -13.06 18.87 3.43
CA MET A 262 -13.04 17.80 2.43
C MET A 262 -14.42 17.37 2.00
N ALA A 263 -15.41 17.38 2.90
CA ALA A 263 -16.82 17.18 2.55
C ALA A 263 -17.25 18.22 1.49
N ALA A 264 -17.02 19.51 1.74
CA ALA A 264 -17.31 20.56 0.76
C ALA A 264 -16.53 20.41 -0.56
N THR A 265 -15.30 19.89 -0.50
CA THR A 265 -14.51 19.60 -1.71
C THR A 265 -15.10 18.42 -2.49
N VAL A 266 -15.67 17.43 -1.82
CA VAL A 266 -16.41 16.35 -2.46
C VAL A 266 -17.64 16.92 -3.15
N ASP A 267 -18.44 17.75 -2.50
CA ASP A 267 -19.63 18.40 -3.11
C ASP A 267 -19.25 19.18 -4.38
N ALA A 268 -18.10 19.88 -4.36
CA ALA A 268 -17.58 20.58 -5.54
C ALA A 268 -17.20 19.61 -6.66
N VAL A 269 -16.52 18.51 -6.34
CA VAL A 269 -16.09 17.52 -7.32
C VAL A 269 -17.30 16.78 -7.90
N GLU A 270 -18.30 16.45 -7.09
CA GLU A 270 -19.55 15.83 -7.52
C GLU A 270 -20.30 16.78 -8.46
N GLY A 271 -20.49 18.04 -8.09
CA GLY A 271 -21.10 19.07 -8.95
C GLY A 271 -20.35 19.29 -10.27
N ILE A 272 -19.02 19.33 -10.25
CA ILE A 272 -18.21 19.49 -11.47
C ILE A 272 -18.29 18.25 -12.36
N THR A 273 -18.27 17.05 -11.79
CA THR A 273 -18.07 15.81 -12.57
C THR A 273 -19.35 15.03 -12.86
N ASP A 274 -20.44 15.29 -12.15
CA ASP A 274 -21.67 14.49 -12.16
C ASP A 274 -21.38 13.01 -11.81
N LEU A 275 -20.41 12.79 -10.91
CA LEU A 275 -20.01 11.47 -10.42
C LEU A 275 -20.10 11.42 -8.91
N GLN A 276 -20.87 10.48 -8.37
CA GLN A 276 -20.92 10.22 -6.94
C GLN A 276 -19.59 9.65 -6.42
N ILE A 277 -18.97 10.32 -5.46
CA ILE A 277 -17.68 9.96 -4.86
C ILE A 277 -17.90 8.93 -3.75
N SER A 278 -17.36 7.73 -3.96
CA SER A 278 -17.45 6.64 -2.98
C SER A 278 -16.50 6.87 -1.80
N TYR A 279 -15.29 7.37 -2.08
CA TYR A 279 -14.24 7.57 -1.08
C TYR A 279 -13.32 8.73 -1.48
N TYR A 280 -12.58 9.27 -0.52
CA TYR A 280 -11.43 10.11 -0.80
C TYR A 280 -10.18 9.60 -0.10
N ALA A 281 -9.03 9.93 -0.66
CA ALA A 281 -7.72 9.74 -0.06
C ALA A 281 -6.90 11.01 -0.23
N ILE A 282 -6.43 11.56 0.88
CA ILE A 282 -5.64 12.78 0.95
C ILE A 282 -4.24 12.39 1.35
N VAL A 283 -3.25 12.91 0.63
CA VAL A 283 -1.83 12.71 0.92
C VAL A 283 -1.16 14.07 1.00
N ASP A 284 -0.42 14.30 2.08
CA ASP A 284 0.39 15.51 2.22
C ASP A 284 1.77 15.35 1.55
N LEU A 285 2.57 16.42 1.53
CA LEU A 285 3.87 16.45 0.87
C LEU A 285 4.91 15.47 1.47
N ASN A 286 4.91 15.31 2.79
CA ASN A 286 5.82 14.38 3.47
C ASN A 286 5.37 12.95 3.20
N GLY A 287 4.07 12.68 3.29
CA GLY A 287 3.52 11.35 3.10
C GLY A 287 3.74 10.87 1.68
N PHE A 288 3.60 11.77 0.71
CA PHE A 288 3.92 11.46 -0.68
C PHE A 288 5.38 11.01 -0.84
N GLN A 289 6.35 11.73 -0.26
CA GLN A 289 7.76 11.36 -0.35
C GLN A 289 8.02 10.00 0.30
N GLU A 290 7.51 9.81 1.51
CA GLU A 290 7.72 8.58 2.27
C GLU A 290 7.06 7.36 1.60
N ILE A 291 5.88 7.51 0.98
CA ILE A 291 5.26 6.44 0.19
C ILE A 291 6.15 6.08 -1.00
N VAL A 292 6.66 7.07 -1.74
CA VAL A 292 7.52 6.83 -2.91
C VAL A 292 8.83 6.16 -2.49
N ASP A 293 9.46 6.62 -1.40
CA ASP A 293 10.67 5.99 -0.87
C ASP A 293 10.40 4.57 -0.38
N ALA A 294 9.24 4.33 0.24
CA ALA A 294 8.84 3.02 0.72
C ALA A 294 8.45 2.04 -0.40
N ILE A 295 8.18 2.48 -1.62
CA ILE A 295 8.13 1.56 -2.78
C ILE A 295 9.48 1.45 -3.50
N GLY A 296 10.52 2.07 -2.94
CA GLY A 296 11.88 2.07 -3.45
C GLY A 296 12.12 3.08 -4.55
N GLY A 297 11.30 4.13 -4.70
CA GLY A 297 11.37 5.14 -5.77
C GLY A 297 10.60 4.76 -7.03
N VAL A 298 10.43 5.71 -7.96
CA VAL A 298 9.73 5.49 -9.24
C VAL A 298 10.61 5.84 -10.43
N THR A 299 10.56 5.00 -11.47
CA THR A 299 11.24 5.28 -12.74
C THR A 299 10.35 6.13 -13.64
N LEU A 300 10.83 7.31 -14.04
CA LEU A 300 10.13 8.26 -14.89
C LEU A 300 11.01 8.71 -16.05
N ASN A 301 10.39 9.03 -17.18
CA ASN A 301 11.07 9.65 -18.32
C ASN A 301 11.05 11.18 -18.15
N VAL A 302 12.18 11.75 -17.76
CA VAL A 302 12.31 13.20 -17.59
C VAL A 302 12.62 13.81 -18.96
N ARG A 303 11.64 14.49 -19.56
CA ARG A 303 11.75 14.99 -20.95
C ARG A 303 12.49 16.32 -21.07
N GLN A 304 12.49 17.11 -20.00
CA GLN A 304 13.15 18.42 -19.89
C GLN A 304 13.70 18.58 -18.46
N PRO A 305 14.70 19.46 -18.25
CA PRO A 305 15.17 19.78 -16.92
C PRO A 305 14.01 20.24 -16.04
N ILE A 306 13.81 19.61 -14.89
CA ILE A 306 12.76 20.00 -13.93
C ILE A 306 13.41 20.72 -12.76
N PRO A 307 13.07 22.00 -12.49
CA PRO A 307 13.67 22.74 -11.39
C PRO A 307 13.28 22.14 -10.05
N VAL A 308 14.25 22.10 -9.16
CA VAL A 308 14.14 21.66 -7.77
C VAL A 308 14.52 22.83 -6.89
N GLY A 309 13.61 23.27 -6.03
CA GLY A 309 13.74 24.54 -5.31
C GLY A 309 13.28 25.74 -6.14
N LEU A 310 13.26 26.89 -5.49
CA LEU A 310 13.15 28.20 -6.12
C LEU A 310 14.54 28.71 -6.52
N PRO A 311 14.66 29.59 -7.52
CA PRO A 311 15.96 30.16 -7.92
C PRO A 311 16.75 30.85 -6.79
N SER A 312 16.06 31.30 -5.75
CA SER A 312 16.65 31.88 -4.53
C SER A 312 17.19 30.86 -3.54
N ASP A 313 16.85 29.58 -3.68
CA ASP A 313 17.18 28.54 -2.72
C ASP A 313 18.62 28.07 -2.90
N LYS A 314 19.31 27.83 -1.78
CA LYS A 314 20.70 27.33 -1.79
C LYS A 314 20.85 25.95 -2.42
N PHE A 315 19.77 25.18 -2.47
CA PHE A 315 19.70 23.84 -3.05
C PHE A 315 19.08 23.84 -4.45
N TYR A 316 18.93 25.02 -5.08
CA TYR A 316 18.36 25.12 -6.42
C TYR A 316 19.15 24.28 -7.43
N THR A 317 18.48 23.28 -8.00
CA THR A 317 19.07 22.35 -8.96
C THR A 317 18.01 21.91 -9.97
N HIS A 318 18.37 21.01 -10.88
CA HIS A 318 17.42 20.43 -11.83
C HIS A 318 17.54 18.92 -11.87
N ILE A 319 16.39 18.24 -11.91
CA ILE A 319 16.30 16.84 -12.34
C ILE A 319 16.60 16.83 -13.84
N GLN A 320 17.73 16.23 -14.20
CA GLN A 320 18.21 16.23 -15.58
C GLN A 320 17.36 15.32 -16.48
N PRO A 321 17.24 15.62 -17.79
CA PRO A 321 16.56 14.75 -18.73
C PRO A 321 17.07 13.30 -18.77
N GLY A 322 16.18 12.40 -19.20
CA GLY A 322 16.42 10.96 -19.36
C GLY A 322 15.51 10.09 -18.51
N THR A 323 15.50 8.78 -18.81
CA THR A 323 14.82 7.79 -17.96
C THR A 323 15.62 7.61 -16.68
N LYS A 324 15.04 8.02 -15.56
CA LYS A 324 15.70 8.03 -14.25
C LYS A 324 14.79 7.41 -13.21
N LYS A 325 15.40 6.70 -12.27
CA LYS A 325 14.76 6.29 -11.03
C LYS A 325 14.87 7.45 -10.05
N LEU A 326 13.73 8.03 -9.69
CA LEU A 326 13.61 9.15 -8.78
C LEU A 326 13.21 8.64 -7.39
N ASP A 327 13.85 9.20 -6.35
CA ASP A 327 13.43 8.99 -4.97
C ASP A 327 12.19 9.84 -4.63
N GLY A 328 11.70 9.78 -3.39
CA GLY A 328 10.53 10.52 -2.95
C GLY A 328 10.68 12.03 -3.12
N TRP A 329 11.85 12.57 -2.77
CA TRP A 329 12.14 13.99 -2.87
C TRP A 329 12.19 14.47 -4.33
N GLU A 330 12.91 13.77 -5.20
CA GLU A 330 12.97 14.08 -6.62
C GLU A 330 11.60 13.91 -7.29
N THR A 331 10.85 12.87 -6.92
CA THR A 331 9.49 12.63 -7.46
C THR A 331 8.52 13.73 -7.05
N LEU A 332 8.61 14.21 -5.80
CA LEU A 332 7.79 15.32 -5.32
C LEU A 332 8.06 16.59 -6.14
N TRP A 333 9.34 16.93 -6.36
CA TRP A 333 9.71 18.06 -7.21
C TRP A 333 9.27 17.87 -8.66
N TYR A 334 9.41 16.65 -9.20
CA TYR A 334 8.88 16.29 -10.51
C TYR A 334 7.37 16.54 -10.61
N ALA A 335 6.59 16.27 -9.55
CA ALA A 335 5.14 16.47 -9.53
C ALA A 335 4.71 17.91 -9.18
N ARG A 336 5.57 18.73 -8.56
CA ARG A 336 5.21 20.06 -8.04
C ARG A 336 5.78 21.23 -8.82
N ALA A 337 6.94 21.08 -9.44
CA ALA A 337 7.67 22.21 -10.04
C ALA A 337 6.79 22.98 -11.04
N ARG A 338 6.74 24.31 -10.89
CA ARG A 338 5.98 25.22 -11.76
C ARG A 338 6.87 26.19 -12.54
N HIS A 339 8.07 26.46 -12.04
CA HIS A 339 9.02 27.34 -12.72
C HIS A 339 9.32 26.78 -14.13
N ASP A 340 9.28 27.63 -15.16
CA ASP A 340 9.38 27.28 -16.58
C ASP A 340 8.32 26.30 -17.11
N SER A 341 7.15 26.25 -16.45
CA SER A 341 6.03 25.38 -16.83
C SER A 341 4.68 26.02 -16.50
N ASP A 342 3.58 25.41 -16.94
CA ASP A 342 2.24 25.79 -16.52
C ASP A 342 1.56 24.70 -15.65
N ASP A 343 0.46 25.09 -15.02
CA ASP A 343 -0.29 24.23 -14.10
C ASP A 343 -0.78 22.93 -14.77
N TYR A 344 -1.07 22.97 -16.08
CA TYR A 344 -1.61 21.84 -16.81
C TYR A 344 -0.53 20.84 -17.21
N SER A 345 0.69 21.32 -17.48
CA SER A 345 1.88 20.47 -17.61
C SER A 345 2.23 19.78 -16.29
N ARG A 346 1.98 20.43 -15.15
CA ARG A 346 2.16 19.82 -13.83
C ARG A 346 1.12 18.71 -13.61
N MET A 347 -0.14 18.95 -13.95
CA MET A 347 -1.19 17.93 -13.88
C MET A 347 -0.89 16.71 -14.77
N ALA A 348 -0.26 16.91 -15.93
CA ALA A 348 0.21 15.82 -16.79
C ALA A 348 1.29 14.98 -16.09
N ARG A 349 2.32 15.61 -15.51
CA ARG A 349 3.36 14.92 -14.73
C ARG A 349 2.81 14.18 -13.51
N GLN A 350 1.85 14.77 -12.79
CA GLN A 350 1.21 14.13 -11.64
C GLN A 350 0.52 12.81 -12.02
N LYS A 351 -0.17 12.75 -13.16
CA LYS A 351 -0.76 11.50 -13.65
C LYS A 351 0.32 10.49 -14.05
N CYS A 352 1.43 10.93 -14.61
CA CYS A 352 2.56 10.04 -14.91
C CYS A 352 3.18 9.44 -13.65
N VAL A 353 3.27 10.22 -12.58
CA VAL A 353 3.65 9.74 -11.25
C VAL A 353 2.65 8.71 -10.73
N LEU A 354 1.34 8.98 -10.78
CA LEU A 354 0.31 8.02 -10.36
C LEU A 354 0.38 6.70 -11.14
N ASN A 355 0.58 6.78 -12.46
CA ASN A 355 0.77 5.61 -13.31
C ASN A 355 2.06 4.85 -12.94
N ALA A 356 3.16 5.56 -12.71
CA ALA A 356 4.43 4.95 -12.32
C ALA A 356 4.31 4.22 -10.98
N ILE A 357 3.67 4.85 -9.97
CA ILE A 357 3.37 4.23 -8.68
C ILE A 357 2.54 2.96 -8.89
N LEU A 358 1.42 3.04 -9.63
CA LEU A 358 0.56 1.87 -9.87
C LEU A 358 1.35 0.74 -10.55
N GLN A 359 2.09 1.04 -11.62
CA GLN A 359 2.76 0.02 -12.43
C GLN A 359 3.97 -0.60 -11.71
N GLN A 360 4.76 0.21 -11.01
CA GLN A 360 6.03 -0.20 -10.42
C GLN A 360 5.91 -0.74 -8.99
N THR A 361 4.81 -0.46 -8.29
CA THR A 361 4.58 -1.01 -6.94
C THR A 361 4.26 -2.49 -7.00
N SER A 362 5.11 -3.36 -6.45
CA SER A 362 4.76 -4.77 -6.27
C SER A 362 4.19 -5.03 -4.86
N PRO A 363 3.30 -6.03 -4.69
CA PRO A 363 2.87 -6.45 -3.35
C PRO A 363 4.05 -6.84 -2.44
N ALA A 364 5.14 -7.35 -3.02
CA ALA A 364 6.35 -7.69 -2.28
C ALA A 364 7.06 -6.44 -1.75
N ASP A 365 7.06 -5.33 -2.48
CA ASP A 365 7.72 -4.09 -2.03
C ASP A 365 6.93 -3.43 -0.89
N VAL A 366 5.60 -3.41 -1.00
CA VAL A 366 4.71 -2.95 0.09
C VAL A 366 4.93 -3.77 1.37
N VAL A 367 5.10 -5.09 1.27
CA VAL A 367 5.38 -5.97 2.42
C VAL A 367 6.80 -5.76 2.96
N ARG A 368 7.80 -5.55 2.09
CA ARG A 368 9.19 -5.36 2.49
C ARG A 368 9.42 -4.05 3.23
N HIS A 369 8.70 -3.00 2.86
CA HIS A 369 8.87 -1.66 3.43
C HIS A 369 7.69 -1.29 4.32
N TYR A 370 7.00 -2.33 4.80
CA TYR A 370 5.80 -2.24 5.61
C TYR A 370 5.94 -1.33 6.83
N GLN A 371 7.10 -1.36 7.52
CA GLN A 371 7.35 -0.50 8.67
C GLN A 371 7.52 0.97 8.29
N ASP A 372 8.07 1.25 7.11
CA ASP A 372 8.30 2.60 6.62
C ASP A 372 6.98 3.19 6.11
N VAL A 373 6.19 2.40 5.36
CA VAL A 373 4.80 2.74 5.01
C VAL A 373 3.98 3.00 6.28
N ALA A 374 4.04 2.12 7.28
CA ALA A 374 3.26 2.27 8.50
C ALA A 374 3.61 3.53 9.31
N LYS A 375 4.90 3.88 9.39
CA LYS A 375 5.36 5.10 10.05
C LYS A 375 4.96 6.35 9.26
N ALA A 376 5.08 6.28 7.94
CA ALA A 376 4.76 7.38 7.04
C ALA A 376 3.29 7.76 7.08
N THR A 377 2.41 6.77 7.26
CA THR A 377 1.00 6.97 6.97
C THR A 377 0.21 7.54 8.15
N GLY A 378 0.64 7.29 9.39
CA GLY A 378 -0.16 7.60 10.60
C GLY A 378 -0.47 9.07 10.87
N SER A 379 0.20 10.02 10.19
CA SER A 379 -0.06 11.46 10.33
C SER A 379 -0.33 12.18 9.00
N THR A 380 -0.38 11.43 7.90
CA THR A 380 0.05 11.98 6.61
C THR A 380 -0.80 11.52 5.43
N ILE A 381 -1.55 10.42 5.60
CA ILE A 381 -2.66 10.04 4.73
C ILE A 381 -3.95 10.05 5.54
N THR A 382 -4.98 10.65 4.97
CA THR A 382 -6.34 10.62 5.49
C THR A 382 -7.24 9.99 4.44
N THR A 383 -8.02 8.95 4.77
CA THR A 383 -8.94 8.32 3.82
C THR A 383 -10.21 7.85 4.49
N THR A 384 -11.32 7.89 3.72
CA THR A 384 -12.60 7.31 4.11
C THR A 384 -12.74 5.85 3.71
N VAL A 385 -11.74 5.25 3.05
CA VAL A 385 -11.76 3.82 2.73
C VAL A 385 -11.71 3.01 4.03
N PRO A 386 -12.71 2.14 4.29
CA PRO A 386 -12.72 1.30 5.49
C PRO A 386 -11.77 0.10 5.35
N PRO A 387 -11.39 -0.59 6.45
CA PRO A 387 -10.48 -1.74 6.38
C PRO A 387 -11.06 -2.92 5.58
N SER A 388 -12.38 -3.01 5.54
CA SER A 388 -13.14 -4.02 4.77
C SER A 388 -12.93 -3.90 3.26
N GLU A 389 -12.58 -2.71 2.77
CA GLU A 389 -12.42 -2.43 1.34
C GLU A 389 -10.98 -2.59 0.85
N ILE A 390 -10.01 -2.80 1.75
CA ILE A 390 -8.61 -2.99 1.38
C ILE A 390 -8.44 -4.19 0.44
N GLU A 391 -9.12 -5.32 0.71
CA GLU A 391 -9.08 -6.50 -0.17
C GLU A 391 -9.59 -6.15 -1.57
N ARG A 392 -10.71 -5.42 -1.65
CA ARG A 392 -11.35 -5.05 -2.91
C ARG A 392 -10.43 -4.14 -3.71
N PHE A 393 -9.97 -3.04 -3.13
CA PHE A 393 -9.11 -2.08 -3.83
C PHE A 393 -7.74 -2.67 -4.16
N SER A 394 -7.17 -3.54 -3.32
CA SER A 394 -5.93 -4.27 -3.65
C SER A 394 -6.13 -5.18 -4.87
N THR A 395 -7.26 -5.89 -4.92
CA THR A 395 -7.61 -6.75 -6.06
C THR A 395 -7.85 -5.93 -7.33
N LEU A 396 -8.55 -4.81 -7.21
CA LEU A 396 -8.78 -3.89 -8.33
C LEU A 396 -7.48 -3.27 -8.84
N ALA A 397 -6.57 -2.86 -7.94
CA ALA A 397 -5.26 -2.33 -8.31
C ALA A 397 -4.42 -3.38 -9.07
N LEU A 398 -4.41 -4.63 -8.61
CA LEU A 398 -3.73 -5.72 -9.31
C LEU A 398 -4.31 -5.98 -10.71
N LYS A 399 -5.64 -5.92 -10.86
CA LYS A 399 -6.28 -6.00 -12.19
C LYS A 399 -5.93 -4.78 -13.05
N ALA A 400 -5.99 -3.58 -12.48
CA ALA A 400 -5.70 -2.31 -13.17
C ALA A 400 -4.30 -2.27 -13.78
N LYS A 401 -3.30 -2.91 -13.16
CA LYS A 401 -1.94 -3.05 -13.73
C LYS A 401 -1.93 -3.65 -15.14
N SER A 402 -2.86 -4.57 -15.42
CA SER A 402 -2.99 -5.22 -16.72
C SER A 402 -3.85 -4.44 -17.73
N GLN A 403 -4.42 -3.31 -17.31
CA GLN A 403 -5.34 -2.50 -18.10
C GLN A 403 -4.66 -1.21 -18.56
N LYS A 404 -5.17 -0.64 -19.66
CA LYS A 404 -4.81 0.72 -20.05
C LYS A 404 -5.56 1.72 -19.18
N ILE A 405 -4.82 2.63 -18.55
CA ILE A 405 -5.39 3.74 -17.80
C ILE A 405 -5.67 4.87 -18.79
N SER A 406 -6.92 5.33 -18.81
CA SER A 406 -7.31 6.49 -19.60
C SER A 406 -7.33 7.75 -18.72
N THR A 407 -7.19 8.92 -19.33
CA THR A 407 -7.18 10.20 -18.63
C THR A 407 -8.10 11.20 -19.30
N LEU A 408 -8.73 12.03 -18.48
CA LEU A 408 -9.47 13.21 -18.86
C LEU A 408 -9.04 14.33 -17.91
N SER A 409 -8.68 15.50 -18.42
CA SER A 409 -8.35 16.63 -17.54
C SER A 409 -9.22 17.79 -17.94
N LEU A 410 -9.91 18.37 -16.96
CA LEU A 410 -10.85 19.47 -17.17
C LEU A 410 -10.11 20.80 -17.29
N VAL A 411 -9.21 20.88 -18.27
CA VAL A 411 -8.26 21.97 -18.51
C VAL A 411 -8.32 22.45 -19.96
N PRO A 412 -7.74 23.60 -20.31
CA PRO A 412 -7.64 24.05 -21.69
C PRO A 412 -6.86 23.06 -22.57
N PRO A 413 -7.21 22.97 -23.88
CA PRO A 413 -8.25 23.74 -24.56
C PRO A 413 -9.67 23.19 -24.37
N LEU A 414 -9.84 22.04 -23.70
CA LEU A 414 -11.13 21.36 -23.54
C LEU A 414 -12.11 22.17 -22.67
N VAL A 415 -11.62 22.72 -21.56
CA VAL A 415 -12.44 23.47 -20.59
C VAL A 415 -11.84 24.86 -20.35
N ASN A 416 -12.69 25.89 -20.35
CA ASN A 416 -12.34 27.20 -19.82
C ASN A 416 -12.43 27.17 -18.30
N THR A 417 -11.29 27.17 -17.61
CA THR A 417 -11.27 27.06 -16.14
C THR A 417 -11.75 28.32 -15.41
N ALA A 418 -11.84 29.46 -16.09
CA ALA A 418 -12.31 30.70 -15.48
C ALA A 418 -13.85 30.82 -15.52
N ASP A 419 -14.49 30.19 -16.49
CA ASP A 419 -15.93 30.18 -16.67
C ASP A 419 -16.34 28.86 -17.36
N PRO A 420 -16.37 27.76 -16.59
CA PRO A 420 -16.58 26.41 -17.13
C PRO A 420 -18.05 26.14 -17.46
N ASN A 421 -18.32 25.58 -18.64
CA ASN A 421 -19.66 25.07 -18.97
C ASN A 421 -19.86 23.67 -18.36
N MET A 422 -20.65 23.58 -17.28
CA MET A 422 -20.91 22.32 -16.57
C MET A 422 -21.53 21.25 -17.47
N SER A 423 -22.45 21.63 -18.36
CA SER A 423 -23.12 20.66 -19.25
C SER A 423 -22.16 19.97 -20.22
N ASP A 424 -21.18 20.71 -20.74
CA ASP A 424 -20.12 20.18 -21.60
C ASP A 424 -19.16 19.29 -20.80
N ILE A 425 -18.79 19.74 -19.59
CA ILE A 425 -17.93 18.96 -18.68
C ILE A 425 -18.59 17.61 -18.35
N HIS A 426 -19.85 17.61 -17.92
CA HIS A 426 -20.56 16.38 -17.59
C HIS A 426 -20.68 15.45 -18.80
N ALA A 427 -20.88 16.00 -20.00
CA ALA A 427 -20.91 15.21 -21.23
C ALA A 427 -19.56 14.53 -21.52
N GLU A 428 -18.44 15.24 -21.37
CA GLU A 428 -17.10 14.69 -21.55
C GLU A 428 -16.73 13.68 -20.46
N VAL A 429 -17.10 13.92 -19.21
CA VAL A 429 -16.92 12.95 -18.11
C VAL A 429 -17.70 11.66 -18.39
N ARG A 430 -18.99 11.76 -18.73
CA ARG A 430 -19.81 10.58 -19.07
C ARG A 430 -19.24 9.81 -20.27
N LYS A 431 -18.73 10.53 -21.28
CA LYS A 431 -18.08 9.93 -22.44
C LYS A 431 -16.80 9.18 -22.06
N ALA A 432 -15.93 9.78 -21.24
CA ALA A 432 -14.71 9.14 -20.76
C ALA A 432 -15.00 7.89 -19.91
N VAL A 433 -15.93 7.99 -18.97
CA VAL A 433 -16.37 6.86 -18.12
C VAL A 433 -16.97 5.74 -18.95
N LYS A 434 -17.87 6.05 -19.89
CA LYS A 434 -18.49 5.07 -20.78
C LYS A 434 -17.44 4.35 -21.64
N LYS A 435 -16.45 5.07 -22.15
CA LYS A 435 -15.36 4.50 -22.96
C LYS A 435 -14.49 3.53 -22.17
N ALA A 436 -14.31 3.78 -20.89
CA ALA A 436 -13.56 2.91 -19.98
C ALA A 436 -14.41 1.86 -19.26
N THR A 437 -15.70 1.78 -19.56
CA THR A 437 -16.58 0.71 -19.09
C THR A 437 -16.51 -0.44 -20.10
N PRO A 438 -16.15 -1.67 -19.68
CA PRO A 438 -16.09 -2.82 -20.58
C PRO A 438 -17.44 -3.06 -21.24
N LYS A 439 -17.45 -3.45 -22.53
CA LYS A 439 -18.68 -3.97 -23.13
C LYS A 439 -19.04 -5.29 -22.45
N LYS A 440 -20.34 -5.57 -22.24
CA LYS A 440 -20.85 -6.76 -21.52
C LYS A 440 -20.21 -8.09 -21.93
N GLU A 441 -19.69 -8.21 -23.16
CA GLU A 441 -19.03 -9.41 -23.70
C GLU A 441 -17.60 -9.63 -23.16
N GLU A 442 -16.90 -8.58 -22.71
CA GLU A 442 -15.54 -8.66 -22.15
C GLU A 442 -15.55 -8.96 -20.64
N ALA A 443 -16.63 -8.59 -19.93
CA ALA A 443 -16.79 -8.79 -18.49
C ALA A 443 -16.88 -10.28 -18.08
N PHE A 444 -17.17 -11.19 -19.02
CA PHE A 444 -17.34 -12.63 -18.77
C PHE A 444 -16.13 -13.51 -19.11
N LYS A 445 -15.05 -12.95 -19.67
CA LYS A 445 -13.81 -13.70 -19.91
C LYS A 445 -12.85 -13.53 -18.74
N SER A 446 -13.17 -14.16 -17.61
CA SER A 446 -12.19 -14.46 -16.57
C SER A 446 -11.40 -15.71 -16.99
N PRO A 447 -10.06 -15.75 -16.89
CA PRO A 447 -9.26 -16.88 -17.35
C PRO A 447 -9.33 -18.03 -16.34
N GLY A 448 -9.75 -19.20 -16.81
CA GLY A 448 -9.69 -20.44 -16.05
C GLY A 448 -10.26 -21.61 -16.83
N THR A 449 -9.43 -22.19 -17.72
CA THR A 449 -9.17 -23.63 -17.92
C THR A 449 -8.35 -23.78 -19.20
N GLY A 450 -7.17 -24.37 -19.07
CA GLY A 450 -6.26 -24.60 -20.18
C GLY A 450 -6.75 -25.70 -21.12
N GLU A 451 -6.32 -25.59 -22.37
CA GLU A 451 -6.04 -26.74 -23.22
C GLU A 451 -4.65 -26.54 -23.85
N ASP A 452 -3.96 -27.66 -23.93
CA ASP A 452 -2.52 -27.81 -24.10
C ASP A 452 -2.02 -27.40 -25.48
N GLY A 453 -0.84 -26.79 -25.53
CA GLY A 453 -0.17 -26.42 -26.77
C GLY A 453 1.28 -26.02 -26.54
N GLU A 454 2.14 -27.05 -26.43
CA GLU A 454 3.59 -27.08 -26.62
C GLU A 454 4.44 -25.81 -26.40
N THR A 455 5.29 -25.95 -25.39
CA THR A 455 6.51 -25.20 -25.10
C THR A 455 7.38 -24.94 -26.34
N LYS A 456 7.51 -23.67 -26.75
CA LYS A 456 8.71 -23.16 -27.41
C LYS A 456 9.17 -21.87 -26.73
N ALA A 457 10.35 -21.93 -26.13
CA ALA A 457 11.03 -20.78 -25.56
C ALA A 457 11.36 -19.75 -26.66
N PRO A 458 11.11 -18.44 -26.46
CA PRO A 458 11.67 -17.43 -27.33
C PRO A 458 13.11 -17.14 -26.91
N ALA A 459 14.01 -17.32 -27.87
CA ALA A 459 15.40 -16.92 -27.78
C ALA A 459 15.52 -15.41 -27.51
N THR A 460 16.54 -15.06 -26.74
CA THR A 460 17.05 -13.69 -26.56
C THR A 460 17.40 -13.06 -27.91
N GLU A 461 16.52 -12.22 -28.44
CA GLU A 461 16.87 -11.21 -29.43
C GLU A 461 16.99 -9.85 -28.74
N LYS A 462 18.20 -9.27 -28.81
CA LYS A 462 18.43 -7.86 -28.48
C LYS A 462 17.52 -6.98 -29.37
N PRO A 463 16.85 -5.96 -28.83
CA PRO A 463 16.09 -5.03 -29.66
C PRO A 463 17.05 -4.30 -30.60
N LYS A 464 16.91 -4.61 -31.89
CA LYS A 464 17.53 -3.88 -32.98
C LYS A 464 16.79 -2.54 -33.07
N ALA A 465 17.52 -1.45 -32.82
CA ALA A 465 17.04 -0.11 -33.06
C ALA A 465 16.54 0.00 -34.51
N THR A 466 15.23 0.09 -34.66
CA THR A 466 14.57 0.49 -35.90
C THR A 466 13.78 1.73 -35.55
N GLY A 467 14.29 2.85 -36.04
CA GLY A 467 13.65 4.14 -35.89
C GLY A 467 12.36 4.15 -36.70
N ASP A 468 11.26 4.45 -36.01
CA ASP A 468 10.28 5.43 -36.46
C ASP A 468 9.43 5.85 -35.25
N SER A 469 9.86 6.91 -34.55
CA SER A 469 9.05 7.56 -33.50
C SER A 469 9.37 9.05 -33.43
N ASP A 470 9.29 9.72 -34.57
CA ASP A 470 9.16 11.18 -34.61
C ASP A 470 7.67 11.56 -34.71
N LYS A 471 6.99 11.52 -33.56
CA LYS A 471 5.75 12.28 -33.34
C LYS A 471 5.98 13.26 -32.18
N GLY A 472 7.08 14.01 -32.26
CA GLY A 472 7.49 15.00 -31.27
C GLY A 472 6.65 16.28 -31.36
N GLY A 473 5.54 16.32 -30.63
CA GLY A 473 4.97 17.61 -30.22
C GLY A 473 5.96 18.39 -29.33
N PRO A 474 5.81 19.72 -29.18
CA PRO A 474 6.66 20.49 -28.27
C PRO A 474 6.58 19.91 -26.85
N VAL A 475 7.70 19.86 -26.14
CA VAL A 475 7.69 19.54 -24.70
C VAL A 475 7.62 20.86 -23.95
N THR A 476 6.66 21.01 -23.03
CA THR A 476 6.52 22.20 -22.18
C THR A 476 6.45 21.75 -20.73
N GLY A 477 7.35 22.25 -19.88
CA GLY A 477 7.36 21.89 -18.46
C GLY A 477 7.52 20.39 -18.21
N GLY A 478 8.29 19.69 -19.05
CA GLY A 478 8.50 18.24 -18.96
C GLY A 478 7.37 17.36 -19.50
N SER A 479 6.29 17.93 -20.03
CA SER A 479 5.17 17.18 -20.61
C SER A 479 5.05 17.39 -22.12
N LEU A 480 4.65 16.34 -22.86
CA LEU A 480 4.38 16.43 -24.30
C LEU A 480 3.11 17.25 -24.55
N GLY A 481 3.26 18.40 -25.22
CA GLY A 481 2.18 19.31 -25.56
C GLY A 481 2.41 20.75 -25.08
N SER A 482 1.36 21.56 -25.15
CA SER A 482 1.35 22.94 -24.68
C SER A 482 -0.06 23.35 -24.25
N ARG A 483 -0.18 24.41 -23.44
CA ARG A 483 -1.47 24.97 -23.00
C ARG A 483 -2.52 25.12 -24.12
N ASN A 484 -2.10 25.55 -25.31
CA ASN A 484 -3.04 25.82 -26.41
C ASN A 484 -3.43 24.56 -27.20
N LYS A 485 -2.59 23.53 -27.20
CA LYS A 485 -2.84 22.28 -27.93
C LYS A 485 -3.26 21.11 -27.04
N GLY A 486 -3.22 21.30 -25.72
CA GLY A 486 -3.37 20.25 -24.74
C GLY A 486 -2.06 19.49 -24.50
N TYR A 487 -2.04 18.73 -23.40
CA TYR A 487 -0.95 17.83 -23.03
C TYR A 487 -1.39 16.39 -23.21
N GLN A 488 -0.54 15.53 -23.79
CA GLN A 488 -0.92 14.15 -24.12
C GLN A 488 -1.36 13.34 -22.89
N ALA A 489 -0.66 13.47 -21.76
CA ALA A 489 -1.05 12.76 -20.54
C ALA A 489 -2.36 13.29 -19.93
N ASN A 490 -2.81 14.50 -20.30
CA ASN A 490 -4.06 15.08 -19.81
C ASN A 490 -5.30 14.48 -20.47
N GLU A 491 -5.16 13.98 -21.70
CA GLU A 491 -6.25 13.35 -22.45
C GLU A 491 -5.69 12.22 -23.33
N THR A 492 -5.72 10.99 -22.81
CA THR A 492 -5.25 9.80 -23.54
C THR A 492 -6.00 8.56 -23.11
N ASP A 493 -6.11 7.57 -23.99
CA ASP A 493 -6.62 6.24 -23.64
C ASP A 493 -5.58 5.34 -22.99
N ASP A 494 -4.31 5.71 -23.13
CA ASP A 494 -3.14 4.96 -22.72
C ASP A 494 -2.13 5.91 -22.07
N LEU A 495 -2.26 6.08 -20.75
CA LEU A 495 -1.40 6.94 -19.97
C LEU A 495 0.07 6.47 -19.96
N ALA A 496 0.31 5.16 -19.98
CA ALA A 496 1.67 4.62 -19.98
C ALA A 496 2.45 5.04 -21.22
N SER A 497 1.77 5.11 -22.37
CA SER A 497 2.37 5.58 -23.63
C SER A 497 2.69 7.08 -23.64
N ALA A 498 1.98 7.88 -22.83
CA ALA A 498 2.11 9.34 -22.80
C ALA A 498 3.23 9.87 -21.89
N CYS A 499 3.79 9.05 -20.98
CA CYS A 499 4.60 9.51 -19.85
C CYS A 499 6.14 9.62 -20.07
#